data_AF-D8GJK1-F1
#
_entry.id   AF-D8GJK1-F1
#
_cell.length_a   1.000
_cell.length_b   1.000
_cell.length_c   1.000
_cell.angle_alpha   90.00
_cell.angle_beta   90.00
_cell.angle_gamma   90.00
#
_symmetry.space_group_name_H-M   'P 1'
#
loop_
_entity.id
_entity.type
_entity.pdbx_description
1 polymer ?
#
loop_
_entity_poly.entity_id
_entity_poly.type
_entity_poly.pdbx_seq_one_letter_code
_entity_poly.pdbx_strand_id
1 'polypeptide(L)'
;MNREYCIFDEKKSCNNCGECEVCDLDSNKKCDNCGKCLEMEGYDMKAIKIDQIIDDKEEVKEYQEEDLENSTKNNNDSHSQLNDDENSQSDLKDDKINVQFIDDIDGLKEILEDREKYKDITHEDYPGLIRIKKKKETK
;
A
#
# COMPACT_ATOMS: atom_id res chain seq x y z
N MET A 1 18.96 14.14 2.62
CA MET A 1 17.90 13.80 1.66
C MET A 1 17.40 15.08 1.03
N ASN A 2 17.28 15.17 -0.30
CA ASN A 2 16.62 16.31 -0.96
C ASN A 2 15.18 15.92 -1.26
N ARG A 3 14.27 16.23 -0.33
CA ARG A 3 12.81 16.11 -0.53
C ARG A 3 12.25 17.50 -0.79
N GLU A 4 11.29 17.63 -1.69
CA GLU A 4 10.64 18.91 -1.98
C GLU A 4 9.66 19.32 -0.86
N TYR A 5 8.94 18.34 -0.29
CA TYR A 5 7.92 18.53 0.75
C TYR A 5 8.26 17.79 2.05
N CYS A 6 7.67 18.25 3.15
CA CYS A 6 7.78 17.64 4.47
C CYS A 6 6.96 16.35 4.54
N ILE A 7 7.53 15.28 5.12
CA ILE A 7 6.83 14.00 5.27
C ILE A 7 5.67 14.06 6.27
N PHE A 8 5.73 14.97 7.25
CA PHE A 8 4.67 15.15 8.24
C PHE A 8 3.59 16.13 7.77
N ASP A 9 3.85 16.92 6.72
CA ASP A 9 2.91 17.90 6.20
C ASP A 9 3.21 18.21 4.74
N GLU A 10 2.41 17.64 3.84
CA GLU A 10 2.58 17.79 2.39
C GLU A 10 2.41 19.24 1.91
N LYS A 11 1.73 20.10 2.67
CA LYS A 11 1.56 21.52 2.33
C LYS A 11 2.81 22.35 2.65
N LYS A 12 3.78 21.77 3.35
CA LYS A 12 4.99 22.45 3.82
C LYS A 12 6.20 21.99 3.01
N SER A 13 6.93 22.94 2.42
CA SER A 13 8.22 22.64 1.80
C SER A 13 9.23 22.14 2.85
N CYS A 14 10.07 21.18 2.46
CA CYS A 14 11.06 20.62 3.37
C CYS A 14 12.12 21.69 3.72
N ASN A 15 12.32 21.93 5.01
CA ASN A 15 13.32 22.88 5.52
C ASN A 15 14.57 22.18 6.09
N ASN A 16 14.74 20.87 5.83
CA ASN A 16 15.83 20.04 6.34
C ASN A 16 15.98 20.07 7.88
N CYS A 17 14.88 20.13 8.63
CA CYS A 17 14.93 20.10 10.11
C CYS A 17 15.48 18.79 10.69
N GLY A 18 15.37 17.67 9.96
CA GLY A 18 15.86 16.35 10.39
C GLY A 18 14.95 15.64 11.40
N GLU A 19 13.85 16.24 11.84
CA GLU A 19 12.90 15.65 12.79
C GLU A 19 12.36 14.30 12.31
N CYS A 20 12.10 14.17 11.01
CA CYS A 20 11.63 12.92 10.40
C CYS A 20 12.67 11.80 10.33
N GLU A 21 13.91 12.06 10.75
CA GLU A 21 14.96 11.04 10.87
C GLU A 21 15.17 10.57 12.31
N VAL A 22 14.42 11.11 13.29
CA VAL A 22 14.55 10.77 14.70
C VAL A 22 13.51 9.70 15.08
N CYS A 23 13.86 8.81 16.01
CA CYS A 23 12.93 7.79 16.50
C CYS A 23 11.88 8.42 17.43
N ASP A 24 10.61 8.11 17.20
CA ASP A 24 9.50 8.60 18.03
C ASP A 24 9.58 8.13 19.49
N LEU A 25 10.22 6.98 19.75
CA LEU A 25 10.40 6.43 21.10
C LEU A 25 11.65 6.94 21.82
N ASP A 26 12.68 7.36 21.08
CA ASP A 26 13.97 7.81 21.64
C ASP A 26 14.56 8.93 20.79
N SER A 27 14.49 10.15 21.30
CA SER A 27 15.00 11.34 20.61
C SER A 27 16.52 11.35 20.36
N ASN A 28 17.28 10.45 21.00
CA ASN A 28 18.72 10.29 20.75
C ASN A 28 19.04 9.27 19.65
N LYS A 29 18.04 8.48 19.21
CA LYS A 29 18.21 7.42 18.22
C LYS A 29 17.77 7.92 16.84
N LYS A 30 18.63 7.69 15.83
CA LYS A 30 18.23 7.83 14.43
C LYS A 30 17.24 6.71 14.06
N CYS A 31 16.12 7.07 13.46
CA CYS A 31 15.12 6.09 13.01
C CYS A 31 15.75 5.11 12.02
N ASP A 32 15.64 3.83 12.34
CA ASP A 32 16.10 2.68 11.55
C ASP A 32 14.93 1.89 10.96
N ASN A 33 13.71 2.47 10.99
CA ASN A 33 12.46 1.84 10.56
C ASN A 33 12.17 0.49 11.24
N CYS A 34 12.60 0.29 12.49
CA CYS A 34 12.36 -0.97 13.22
C CYS A 34 10.89 -1.22 13.62
N GLY A 35 9.97 -0.27 13.43
CA GLY A 35 8.54 -0.47 13.67
C GLY A 35 8.09 -0.46 15.13
N LYS A 36 9.01 -0.46 16.10
CA LYS A 36 8.69 -0.50 17.55
C LYS A 36 7.75 0.61 18.03
N CYS A 37 7.79 1.78 17.41
CA CYS A 37 6.86 2.88 17.73
C CYS A 37 5.41 2.60 17.32
N LEU A 38 5.17 1.57 16.50
CA LEU A 38 3.86 1.13 16.05
C LEU A 38 3.33 -0.08 16.84
N GLU A 39 4.18 -0.67 17.68
CA GLU A 39 3.80 -1.78 18.56
C GLU A 39 2.89 -1.26 19.67
N MET A 40 1.58 -1.39 19.46
CA MET A 40 0.56 -1.06 20.45
C MET A 40 -0.08 -2.35 20.95
N GLU A 41 -0.30 -2.43 22.28
CA GLU A 41 -1.08 -3.51 22.91
C GLU A 41 -0.53 -4.93 22.68
N GLY A 42 0.77 -5.08 22.44
CA GLY A 42 1.42 -6.38 22.27
C GLY A 42 1.28 -6.97 20.86
N TYR A 43 0.85 -6.18 19.88
CA TYR A 43 0.85 -6.55 18.47
C TYR A 43 2.00 -5.84 17.73
N ASP A 44 2.73 -6.59 16.92
CA ASP A 44 3.87 -6.09 16.14
C ASP A 44 3.45 -5.04 15.08
N MET A 45 2.16 -5.01 14.73
CA MET A 45 1.56 -4.11 13.75
C MET A 45 0.05 -3.95 14.03
N LYS A 46 -0.56 -2.85 13.55
CA LYS A 46 -2.02 -2.69 13.58
C LYS A 46 -2.67 -3.85 12.84
N ALA A 47 -3.54 -4.58 13.53
CA ALA A 47 -4.28 -5.70 12.97
C ALA A 47 -5.77 -5.35 12.89
N ILE A 48 -6.42 -5.70 11.78
CA ILE A 48 -7.87 -5.63 11.64
C ILE A 48 -8.40 -7.02 11.95
N LYS A 49 -9.26 -7.13 12.97
CA LYS A 49 -9.94 -8.39 13.28
C LYS A 49 -11.08 -8.58 12.28
N ILE A 50 -10.99 -9.62 11.46
CA ILE A 50 -12.08 -10.02 10.57
C ILE A 50 -13.00 -10.93 11.39
N ASP A 51 -14.20 -10.44 11.71
CA ASP A 51 -15.19 -11.23 12.44
C ASP A 51 -15.94 -12.20 11.52
N GLN A 52 -16.21 -11.81 10.27
CA GLN A 52 -16.89 -12.62 9.27
C GLN A 52 -16.48 -12.22 7.85
N ILE A 53 -16.54 -13.17 6.91
CA ILE A 53 -16.42 -12.93 5.46
C ILE A 53 -17.78 -13.28 4.84
N ILE A 54 -18.36 -12.35 4.09
CA ILE A 54 -19.67 -12.51 3.46
C ILE A 54 -19.45 -12.57 1.94
N ASP A 55 -19.76 -13.73 1.35
CA ASP A 55 -19.63 -13.93 -0.10
C ASP A 55 -20.96 -13.76 -0.86
N ASP A 56 -22.09 -13.79 -0.14
CA ASP A 56 -23.43 -13.70 -0.72
C ASP A 56 -23.88 -12.24 -0.89
N LYS A 57 -24.11 -11.83 -2.14
CA LYS A 57 -24.46 -10.44 -2.49
C LYS A 57 -25.76 -9.91 -1.86
N GLU A 58 -26.67 -10.80 -1.50
CA GLU A 58 -27.92 -10.41 -0.83
C GLU A 58 -27.66 -10.12 0.65
N GLU A 59 -26.82 -10.93 1.29
CA GLU A 59 -26.39 -10.75 2.68
C GLU A 59 -25.56 -9.47 2.82
N VAL A 60 -24.65 -9.16 1.89
CA VAL A 60 -23.85 -7.91 1.91
C VAL A 60 -24.69 -6.64 2.05
N LYS A 61 -25.88 -6.58 1.43
CA LYS A 61 -26.75 -5.39 1.48
C LYS A 61 -27.34 -5.17 2.87
N GLU A 62 -27.67 -6.24 3.56
CA GLU A 62 -28.25 -6.20 4.91
C GLU A 62 -27.22 -5.64 5.92
N TYR A 63 -25.96 -6.07 5.84
CA TYR A 63 -24.89 -5.54 6.69
C TYR A 63 -24.53 -4.07 6.38
N GLN A 64 -24.58 -3.66 5.11
CA GLN A 64 -24.34 -2.26 4.73
C GLN A 64 -25.40 -1.31 5.32
N GLU A 65 -26.65 -1.74 5.41
CA GLU A 65 -27.74 -0.92 5.97
C GLU A 65 -27.61 -0.76 7.51
N GLU A 66 -27.10 -1.77 8.22
CA GLU A 66 -26.89 -1.72 9.68
C GLU A 66 -25.67 -0.87 10.12
N ASP A 67 -24.58 -0.86 9.34
CA ASP A 67 -23.36 -0.11 9.68
C ASP A 67 -23.49 1.41 9.53
N LEU A 68 -24.39 1.89 8.66
CA LEU A 68 -24.71 3.31 8.53
C LEU A 68 -25.35 3.88 9.81
N GLU A 69 -26.14 3.09 10.53
CA GLU A 69 -26.77 3.53 11.79
C GLU A 69 -25.76 3.62 12.95
N ASN A 70 -24.71 2.78 12.94
CA ASN A 70 -23.69 2.73 13.99
C ASN A 70 -22.54 3.72 13.80
N SER A 71 -22.21 4.10 12.57
CA SER A 71 -21.12 5.06 12.26
C SER A 71 -21.35 6.47 12.82
N THR A 72 -22.60 6.86 13.11
CA THR A 72 -22.92 8.19 13.65
C THR A 72 -22.48 8.40 15.12
N LYS A 73 -22.02 7.35 15.82
CA LYS A 73 -21.71 7.42 17.27
C LYS A 73 -20.22 7.42 17.64
N ASN A 74 -19.30 7.12 16.72
CA ASN A 74 -17.87 7.00 17.01
C ASN A 74 -17.03 8.02 16.23
N ASN A 75 -17.05 9.29 16.67
CA ASN A 75 -16.34 10.42 16.02
C ASN A 75 -14.80 10.43 16.20
N ASN A 76 -14.17 9.36 16.64
CA ASN A 76 -12.74 9.37 16.98
C ASN A 76 -11.86 8.43 16.14
N ASP A 77 -12.44 7.64 15.24
CA ASP A 77 -11.63 6.84 14.32
C ASP A 77 -11.75 7.45 12.92
N SER A 78 -10.73 8.21 12.52
CA SER A 78 -10.58 8.65 11.14
C SER A 78 -10.13 7.48 10.27
N HIS A 79 -10.93 6.43 10.23
CA HIS A 79 -10.87 5.47 9.15
C HIS A 79 -11.63 6.11 8.00
N SER A 80 -10.91 6.55 6.96
CA SER A 80 -11.54 6.82 5.68
C SER A 80 -12.25 5.55 5.26
N GLN A 81 -13.57 5.51 5.41
CA GLN A 81 -14.41 4.51 4.77
C GLN A 81 -14.22 4.75 3.28
N LEU A 82 -13.58 3.79 2.61
CA LEU A 82 -13.68 3.69 1.16
C LEU A 82 -15.13 3.34 0.91
N ASN A 83 -15.92 4.33 0.48
CA ASN A 83 -17.26 4.07 0.00
C ASN A 83 -17.11 3.08 -1.16
N ASP A 84 -17.73 1.90 -1.04
CA ASP A 84 -17.87 0.91 -2.12
C ASP A 84 -18.80 1.39 -3.25
N ASP A 85 -19.10 2.70 -3.29
CA ASP A 85 -19.71 3.36 -4.43
C ASP A 85 -18.62 4.01 -5.28
N GLU A 86 -18.36 3.35 -6.41
CA GLU A 86 -17.30 3.57 -7.39
C GLU A 86 -16.00 2.85 -7.04
N ASN A 87 -15.90 1.62 -7.55
CA ASN A 87 -14.68 1.04 -8.12
C ASN A 87 -13.59 2.10 -8.30
N SER A 88 -12.67 2.20 -7.33
CA SER A 88 -11.53 3.11 -7.32
C SER A 88 -10.45 2.70 -8.34
N GLN A 89 -10.87 2.17 -9.49
CA GLN A 89 -10.15 2.25 -10.76
C GLN A 89 -10.29 3.62 -11.43
N SER A 90 -10.86 4.62 -10.75
CA SER A 90 -10.95 5.99 -11.27
C SER A 90 -9.59 6.67 -11.47
N ASP A 91 -8.55 6.30 -10.72
CA ASP A 91 -7.20 6.87 -10.89
C ASP A 91 -6.35 6.16 -11.97
N LEU A 92 -6.87 5.07 -12.56
CA LEU A 92 -6.26 4.39 -13.71
C LEU A 92 -7.05 4.64 -15.02
N LYS A 93 -8.00 5.58 -15.01
CA LYS A 93 -8.74 6.04 -16.21
C LYS A 93 -7.87 6.85 -17.20
N ASP A 94 -6.55 6.78 -17.10
CA ASP A 94 -5.70 7.10 -18.24
C ASP A 94 -5.62 5.85 -19.11
N ASP A 95 -6.19 5.92 -20.32
CA ASP A 95 -6.30 4.91 -21.39
C ASP A 95 -4.96 4.30 -21.88
N LYS A 96 -3.92 4.24 -21.05
CA LYS A 96 -2.55 3.84 -21.39
C LYS A 96 -1.96 2.73 -20.52
N ILE A 97 -2.56 2.39 -19.38
CA ILE A 97 -2.02 1.36 -18.49
C ILE A 97 -2.88 0.10 -18.58
N ASN A 98 -2.41 -0.87 -19.38
CA ASN A 98 -3.02 -2.20 -19.48
C ASN A 98 -2.54 -3.06 -18.31
N VAL A 99 -3.41 -3.28 -17.33
CA VAL A 99 -3.15 -4.14 -16.16
C VAL A 99 -3.75 -5.52 -16.43
N GLN A 100 -2.95 -6.58 -16.27
CA GLN A 100 -3.35 -7.99 -16.44
C GLN A 100 -2.83 -8.81 -15.27
N PHE A 101 -3.51 -9.91 -14.94
CA PHE A 101 -3.00 -10.84 -13.94
C PHE A 101 -1.76 -11.57 -14.47
N ILE A 102 -0.83 -11.88 -13.57
CA ILE A 102 0.40 -12.60 -13.92
C ILE A 102 0.08 -13.98 -14.49
N ASP A 103 -0.94 -14.66 -13.97
CA ASP A 103 -1.38 -15.98 -14.42
C ASP A 103 -2.03 -15.95 -15.82
N ASP A 104 -2.50 -14.78 -16.29
CA ASP A 104 -3.09 -14.62 -17.63
C ASP A 104 -2.04 -14.40 -18.71
N ILE A 105 -0.77 -14.16 -18.35
CA ILE A 105 0.34 -13.99 -19.29
C ILE A 105 1.13 -15.29 -19.37
N ASP A 106 1.01 -15.98 -20.50
CA ASP A 106 1.69 -17.25 -20.77
C ASP A 106 3.21 -17.18 -20.48
N GLY A 107 3.68 -18.07 -19.61
CA GLY A 107 5.09 -18.21 -19.25
C GLY A 107 5.64 -17.15 -18.30
N LEU A 108 4.87 -16.11 -17.95
CA LEU A 108 5.33 -15.07 -17.01
C LEU A 108 5.51 -15.65 -15.60
N LYS A 109 4.59 -16.49 -15.15
CA LYS A 109 4.68 -17.20 -13.87
C LYS A 109 5.95 -18.03 -13.75
N GLU A 110 6.25 -18.84 -14.77
CA GLU A 110 7.44 -19.70 -14.80
C GLU A 110 8.73 -18.87 -14.73
N ILE A 111 8.76 -17.71 -15.38
CA ILE A 111 9.88 -16.76 -15.34
C ILE A 111 10.07 -16.15 -13.96
N LEU A 112 8.98 -15.85 -13.24
CA LEU A 112 9.04 -15.29 -11.89
C LEU A 112 9.46 -16.35 -10.85
N GLU A 113 9.10 -17.60 -11.06
CA GLU A 113 9.49 -18.73 -10.19
C GLU A 113 10.93 -19.21 -10.43
N ASP A 114 11.44 -19.07 -11.67
CA ASP A 114 12.82 -19.38 -12.03
C ASP A 114 13.79 -18.27 -11.59
N ARG A 115 14.47 -18.50 -10.46
CA ARG A 115 15.41 -17.53 -9.85
C ARG A 115 16.55 -17.08 -10.76
N GLU A 116 17.01 -17.92 -11.68
CA GLU A 116 18.11 -17.57 -12.57
C GLU A 116 17.62 -16.61 -13.67
N LYS A 117 16.54 -16.99 -14.35
CA LYS A 117 15.92 -16.15 -15.39
C LYS A 117 15.38 -14.84 -14.84
N TYR A 118 14.76 -14.89 -13.65
CA TYR A 118 14.22 -13.72 -12.98
C TYR A 118 15.28 -12.62 -12.84
N LYS A 119 16.44 -12.94 -12.25
CA LYS A 119 17.52 -11.96 -12.04
C LYS A 119 18.11 -11.43 -13.35
N ASP A 120 18.16 -12.26 -14.37
CA ASP A 120 18.72 -11.89 -15.66
C ASP A 120 17.83 -10.88 -16.38
N ILE A 121 16.50 -11.06 -16.34
CA ILE A 121 15.56 -10.25 -17.11
C ILE A 121 14.78 -9.21 -16.30
N THR A 122 14.85 -9.22 -14.97
CA THR A 122 14.16 -8.25 -14.11
C THR A 122 15.13 -7.49 -13.21
N HIS A 123 14.66 -6.39 -12.64
CA HIS A 123 15.28 -5.70 -11.52
C HIS A 123 14.20 -5.06 -10.66
N GLU A 124 14.48 -4.90 -9.38
CA GLU A 124 13.54 -4.36 -8.39
C GLU A 124 13.90 -2.90 -8.12
N ASP A 125 12.97 -1.99 -8.39
CA ASP A 125 13.15 -0.56 -8.13
C ASP A 125 12.75 -0.21 -6.68
N TYR A 126 11.77 -0.93 -6.12
CA TYR A 126 11.30 -0.86 -4.73
C TYR A 126 10.84 -2.23 -4.26
N PRO A 127 10.80 -2.50 -2.93
CA PRO A 127 10.28 -3.76 -2.39
C PRO A 127 8.90 -4.12 -2.99
N GLY A 128 8.84 -5.21 -3.77
CA GLY A 128 7.63 -5.69 -4.44
C GLY A 128 7.34 -5.04 -5.81
N LEU A 129 8.09 -4.03 -6.25
CA LEU A 129 7.96 -3.43 -7.59
C LEU A 129 9.08 -3.91 -8.51
N ILE A 130 8.71 -4.86 -9.37
CA ILE A 130 9.63 -5.56 -10.27
C ILE A 130 9.48 -5.01 -11.69
N ARG A 131 10.58 -4.56 -12.29
CA ARG A 131 10.63 -4.05 -13.66
C ARG A 131 11.39 -4.99 -14.59
N ILE A 132 10.75 -5.37 -15.69
CA ILE A 132 11.37 -6.18 -16.75
C ILE A 132 12.36 -5.31 -17.55
N LYS A 133 13.59 -5.79 -17.71
CA LYS A 133 14.63 -5.15 -18.52
C LYS A 133 14.24 -5.26 -19.99
N LYS A 134 14.01 -4.13 -20.65
CA LYS A 134 13.86 -4.10 -22.11
C LYS A 134 15.19 -4.50 -22.76
N LYS A 135 15.20 -5.53 -23.60
CA LYS A 135 16.34 -5.76 -24.51
C LYS A 135 16.46 -4.55 -25.44
N LYS A 136 17.66 -3.99 -25.57
CA LYS A 136 17.94 -3.00 -26.61
C LYS A 136 17.80 -3.71 -27.96
N GLU A 137 16.89 -3.26 -28.81
CA GLU A 137 16.90 -3.65 -30.21
C GLU A 137 18.20 -3.13 -30.83
N THR A 138 19.10 -4.03 -31.18
CA THR A 138 20.18 -3.74 -32.13
C THR A 138 19.53 -3.52 -33.49
N LYS A 139 19.44 -2.24 -33.89
CA LYS A 139 19.23 -1.85 -35.29
C LYS A 139 20.37 -2.33 -36.17
#